data_AF-A0A6G0TW01-F1
#
_entry.id   AF-A0A6G0TW01-F1
#
_cell.length_a   1.000
_cell.length_b   1.000
_cell.length_c   1.000
_cell.angle_alpha   90.00
_cell.angle_beta   90.00
_cell.angle_gamma   90.00
#
_symmetry.space_group_name_H-M   'P 1'
#
loop_
_entity.id
_entity.type
_entity.pdbx_description
1 polymer ?
#
loop_
_entity_poly.entity_id
_entity_poly.type
_entity_poly.pdbx_seq_one_letter_code
_entity_poly.pdbx_strand_id
1 'polypeptide(L)'
;MSYFKNFRFTMLQQILKDMYVDPELLAELDETQKQTLFCRMREEQVRRWSIWDHNESIKPAYPKRQKNNKKVQWLLDANGNPWTWIMGEHKDDKTIEQIIEEEAREAARLQAEHETEQLRLKVESELMAMLENKAKTQFNPPETKYSHATEEIYCSVEDLNTRNARKPCVATQPIRGALKELSFNKVFSL
;
A
#
# COMPACT_ATOMS: atom_id res chain seq x y z
N MET A 1 7.84 -26.90 57.35
CA MET A 1 6.62 -26.13 57.02
C MET A 1 6.78 -24.60 57.02
N SER A 2 7.86 -24.01 57.52
CA SER A 2 7.97 -22.53 57.64
C SER A 2 8.22 -21.78 56.32
N TYR A 3 8.93 -22.41 55.36
CA TYR A 3 9.31 -21.76 54.10
C TYR A 3 8.13 -21.47 53.17
N PHE A 4 7.10 -22.31 53.15
CA PHE A 4 5.96 -22.17 52.25
C PHE A 4 5.06 -20.98 52.59
N LYS A 5 4.87 -20.70 53.90
CA LYS A 5 4.13 -19.52 54.36
C LYS A 5 4.90 -18.22 54.07
N ASN A 6 6.22 -18.22 54.24
CA ASN A 6 7.06 -17.07 53.89
C ASN A 6 7.01 -16.78 52.39
N PHE A 7 7.07 -17.82 51.53
CA PHE A 7 7.01 -17.65 50.07
C PHE A 7 5.68 -17.05 49.59
N ARG A 8 4.54 -17.50 50.14
CA ARG A 8 3.23 -16.94 49.80
C ARG A 8 3.06 -15.49 50.28
N PHE A 9 3.62 -15.17 51.44
CA PHE A 9 3.62 -13.80 51.97
C PHE A 9 4.48 -12.86 51.13
N THR A 10 5.67 -13.30 50.70
CA THR A 10 6.57 -12.51 49.85
C THR A 10 6.00 -12.28 48.45
N MET A 11 5.27 -13.25 47.90
CA MET A 11 4.65 -13.15 46.58
C MET A 11 3.51 -12.11 46.54
N LEU A 12 2.61 -12.14 47.52
CA LEU A 12 1.51 -11.16 47.60
C LEU A 12 2.06 -9.74 47.79
N GLN A 13 3.08 -9.58 48.64
CA GLN A 13 3.74 -8.29 48.82
C GLN A 13 4.38 -7.77 47.53
N GLN A 14 4.98 -8.64 46.72
CA GLN A 14 5.54 -8.27 45.43
C GLN A 14 4.45 -7.81 44.45
N ILE A 15 3.32 -8.52 44.36
CA ILE A 15 2.18 -8.13 43.51
C ILE A 15 1.60 -6.78 43.97
N LEU A 16 1.46 -6.55 45.27
CA LEU A 16 0.99 -5.26 45.79
C LEU A 16 1.99 -4.13 45.55
N LYS A 17 3.29 -4.44 45.50
CA LYS A 17 4.34 -3.48 45.14
C LYS A 17 4.27 -3.12 43.66
N ASP A 18 4.20 -4.10 42.79
CA ASP A 18 4.26 -3.91 41.33
C ASP A 18 2.89 -3.56 40.73
N MET A 19 1.81 -3.77 41.48
CA MET A 19 0.41 -3.60 41.07
C MET A 19 0.00 -4.44 39.84
N TYR A 20 0.78 -5.47 39.52
CA TYR A 20 0.60 -6.34 38.37
C TYR A 20 0.63 -7.82 38.81
N VAL A 21 -0.23 -8.63 38.21
CA VAL A 21 -0.34 -10.07 38.46
C VAL A 21 -0.47 -10.81 37.13
N ASP A 22 0.28 -11.90 36.96
CA ASP A 22 0.20 -12.70 35.74
C ASP A 22 -1.16 -13.40 35.63
N PRO A 23 -1.76 -13.45 34.42
CA PRO A 23 -3.10 -13.99 34.22
C PRO A 23 -3.20 -15.49 34.52
N GLU A 24 -2.15 -16.27 34.27
CA GLU A 24 -2.10 -17.70 34.60
C GLU A 24 -2.11 -17.91 36.13
N LEU A 25 -1.29 -17.15 36.86
CA LEU A 25 -1.27 -17.17 38.33
C LEU A 25 -2.60 -16.70 38.93
N LEU A 26 -3.22 -15.69 38.34
CA LEU A 26 -4.52 -15.22 38.77
C LEU A 26 -5.59 -16.30 38.54
N ALA A 27 -5.56 -17.03 37.41
CA ALA A 27 -6.53 -18.08 37.11
C ALA A 27 -6.49 -19.24 38.12
N GLU A 28 -5.30 -19.61 38.59
CA GLU A 28 -5.07 -20.67 39.58
C GLU A 28 -5.54 -20.30 41.01
N LEU A 29 -5.72 -19.02 41.32
CA LEU A 29 -6.24 -18.62 42.63
C LEU A 29 -7.72 -18.97 42.77
N ASP A 30 -8.08 -19.50 43.94
CA ASP A 30 -9.49 -19.65 44.33
C ASP A 30 -10.20 -18.29 44.41
N GLU A 31 -11.53 -18.28 44.21
CA GLU A 31 -12.32 -17.05 44.16
C GLU A 31 -12.17 -16.20 45.43
N THR A 32 -12.13 -16.85 46.60
CA THR A 32 -11.90 -16.13 47.87
C THR A 32 -10.53 -15.46 47.94
N GLN A 33 -9.50 -16.08 47.37
CA GLN A 33 -8.15 -15.53 47.32
C GLN A 33 -8.07 -14.36 46.32
N LYS A 34 -8.75 -14.47 45.16
CA LYS A 34 -8.87 -13.39 44.18
C LYS A 34 -9.54 -12.16 44.78
N GLN A 35 -10.68 -12.34 45.45
CA GLN A 35 -11.40 -11.25 46.10
C GLN A 35 -10.52 -10.56 47.16
N THR A 36 -9.81 -11.34 47.98
CA THR A 36 -8.86 -10.80 48.97
C THR A 36 -7.74 -10.01 48.29
N LEU A 37 -7.16 -10.54 47.21
CA LEU A 37 -6.12 -9.87 46.43
C LEU A 37 -6.62 -8.54 45.85
N PHE A 38 -7.79 -8.51 45.21
CA PHE A 38 -8.35 -7.30 44.62
C PHE A 38 -8.67 -6.23 45.66
N CYS A 39 -9.23 -6.61 46.82
CA CYS A 39 -9.44 -5.67 47.92
C CYS A 39 -8.13 -5.01 48.35
N ARG A 40 -7.07 -5.82 48.55
CA ARG A 40 -5.74 -5.31 48.94
C ARG A 40 -5.09 -4.44 47.86
N MET A 41 -5.20 -4.84 46.59
CA MET A 41 -4.71 -4.05 45.46
C MET A 41 -5.43 -2.71 45.36
N ARG A 42 -6.76 -2.71 45.58
CA ARG A 42 -7.56 -1.49 45.55
C ARG A 42 -7.21 -0.55 46.68
N GLU A 43 -7.07 -1.07 47.90
CA GLU A 43 -6.57 -0.31 49.05
C GLU A 43 -5.21 0.34 48.74
N GLU A 44 -4.29 -0.42 48.16
CA GLU A 44 -2.96 0.09 47.83
C GLU A 44 -2.99 1.14 46.71
N GLN A 45 -3.84 0.97 45.70
CA GLN A 45 -4.07 2.02 44.68
C GLN A 45 -4.57 3.31 45.31
N VAL A 46 -5.59 3.22 46.19
CA VAL A 46 -6.16 4.39 46.85
C VAL A 46 -5.12 5.05 47.76
N ARG A 47 -4.33 4.26 48.49
CA ARG A 47 -3.24 4.76 49.34
C ARG A 47 -2.17 5.49 48.53
N ARG A 48 -1.70 4.90 47.43
CA ARG A 48 -0.71 5.54 46.53
C ARG A 48 -1.26 6.80 45.88
N TRP A 49 -2.50 6.74 45.41
CA TRP A 49 -3.18 7.88 44.82
C TRP A 49 -3.33 9.01 45.84
N SER A 50 -3.78 8.71 47.06
CA SER A 50 -3.92 9.71 48.13
C SER A 50 -2.59 10.34 48.53
N ILE A 51 -1.51 9.57 48.59
CA ILE A 51 -0.15 10.09 48.84
C ILE A 51 0.33 10.97 47.68
N TRP A 52 0.10 10.53 46.44
CA TRP A 52 0.44 11.31 45.26
C TRP A 52 -0.34 12.63 45.24
N ASP A 53 -1.65 12.59 45.49
CA ASP A 53 -2.55 13.76 45.50
C ASP A 53 -2.17 14.75 46.61
N HIS A 54 -1.89 14.24 47.82
CA HIS A 54 -1.39 15.05 48.93
C HIS A 54 -0.04 15.70 48.60
N ASN A 55 0.90 14.94 48.05
CA ASN A 55 2.21 15.47 47.65
C ASN A 55 2.10 16.46 46.48
N GLU A 56 1.19 16.24 45.53
CA GLU A 56 0.92 17.16 44.42
C GLU A 56 0.31 18.47 44.93
N SER A 57 -0.53 18.41 45.97
CA SER A 57 -1.12 19.58 46.62
C SER A 57 -0.12 20.41 47.45
N ILE A 58 0.94 19.78 47.97
CA ILE A 58 1.97 20.41 48.82
C ILE A 58 3.17 20.91 48.02
N LYS A 59 3.43 20.38 46.81
CA LYS A 59 4.49 20.92 45.95
C LYS A 59 4.20 22.41 45.68
N PRO A 60 5.17 23.31 45.95
CA PRO A 60 5.02 24.69 45.53
C PRO A 60 4.78 24.67 44.03
N ALA A 61 3.72 25.34 43.57
CA ALA A 61 3.38 25.41 42.16
C ALA A 61 4.68 25.64 41.37
N TYR A 62 5.10 24.63 40.61
CA TYR A 62 6.27 24.73 39.72
C TYR A 62 6.20 26.10 39.05
N PRO A 63 7.34 26.81 38.85
CA PRO A 63 7.32 28.08 38.13
C PRO A 63 6.53 27.81 36.86
N LYS A 64 5.33 28.41 36.78
CA LYS A 64 4.34 28.08 35.75
C LYS A 64 5.13 28.12 34.46
N ARG A 65 5.40 26.95 33.84
CA ARG A 65 5.87 26.90 32.45
C ARG A 65 4.99 27.92 31.77
N GLN A 66 5.58 29.02 31.24
CA GLN A 66 4.80 30.18 30.78
C GLN A 66 3.57 29.61 30.14
N LYS A 67 2.39 29.84 30.75
CA LYS A 67 1.18 29.11 30.38
C LYS A 67 1.11 29.30 28.88
N ASN A 68 1.38 28.24 28.12
CA ASN A 68 1.27 28.31 26.69
C ASN A 68 -0.21 28.57 26.53
N ASN A 69 -0.59 29.83 26.31
CA ASN A 69 -1.96 30.29 26.20
C ASN A 69 -2.55 29.81 24.87
N LYS A 70 -2.15 28.62 24.41
CA LYS A 70 -2.71 27.87 23.32
C LYS A 70 -4.07 27.39 23.81
N LYS A 71 -5.06 28.26 23.67
CA LYS A 71 -6.46 27.93 23.87
C LYS A 71 -6.96 27.39 22.54
N VAL A 72 -7.60 26.23 22.58
CA VAL A 72 -8.33 25.70 21.42
C VAL A 72 -9.61 26.52 21.32
N GLN A 73 -9.73 27.31 20.25
CA GLN A 73 -10.98 27.99 19.91
C GLN A 73 -11.61 27.23 18.76
N TRP A 74 -12.80 26.69 19.00
CA TRP A 74 -13.58 26.03 17.97
C TRP A 74 -14.12 27.09 17.00
N LEU A 75 -14.01 26.82 15.70
CA LEU A 75 -14.81 27.55 14.71
C LEU A 75 -16.27 27.19 14.97
N LEU A 76 -17.16 28.19 15.05
CA LEU A 76 -18.59 27.98 15.27
C LEU A 76 -19.37 28.32 14.00
N ASP A 77 -20.51 27.65 13.79
CA ASP A 77 -21.47 27.97 12.74
C ASP A 77 -22.34 29.18 13.12
N ALA A 78 -23.28 29.55 12.24
CA ALA A 78 -24.22 30.64 12.48
C ALA A 78 -25.16 30.42 13.69
N ASN A 79 -25.28 29.17 14.15
CA ASN A 79 -26.12 28.77 15.28
C ASN A 79 -25.33 28.64 16.59
N GLY A 80 -24.01 28.89 16.57
CA GLY A 80 -23.13 28.74 17.73
C GLY A 80 -22.70 27.31 18.03
N ASN A 81 -22.95 26.35 17.13
CA ASN A 81 -22.45 24.98 17.22
C ASN A 81 -21.05 24.88 16.61
N PRO A 82 -20.21 23.91 17.01
CA PRO A 82 -18.92 23.67 16.35
C PRO A 82 -19.07 23.43 14.84
N TRP A 83 -18.28 24.15 14.04
CA TRP A 83 -18.24 24.02 12.59
C TRP A 83 -17.88 22.60 12.20
N THR A 84 -18.71 22.00 11.37
CA THR A 84 -18.54 20.65 10.86
C THR A 84 -18.43 20.73 9.34
N TRP A 85 -17.37 20.16 8.78
CA TRP A 85 -17.23 19.98 7.33
C TRP A 85 -17.65 18.56 6.97
N ILE A 86 -18.64 18.42 6.09
CA ILE A 86 -19.07 17.14 5.54
C ILE A 86 -18.49 17.04 4.12
N MET A 87 -17.57 16.09 3.93
CA MET A 87 -17.01 15.78 2.61
C MET A 87 -18.13 15.46 1.62
N GLY A 88 -18.17 16.17 0.50
CA GLY A 88 -19.15 15.94 -0.57
C GLY A 88 -20.45 16.77 -0.48
N GLU A 89 -20.62 17.59 0.57
CA GLU A 89 -21.74 18.55 0.64
C GLU A 89 -21.39 19.88 -0.05
N HIS A 90 -20.11 20.24 -0.07
CA HIS A 90 -19.65 21.45 -0.75
C HIS A 90 -19.71 21.27 -2.29
N LYS A 91 -20.04 22.33 -3.01
CA LYS A 91 -20.24 22.29 -4.48
C LYS A 91 -19.01 21.85 -5.27
N ASP A 92 -17.83 22.05 -4.70
CA ASP A 92 -16.55 21.72 -5.31
C ASP A 92 -15.98 20.38 -4.80
N ASP A 93 -16.64 19.73 -3.82
CA ASP A 93 -16.19 18.46 -3.30
C ASP A 93 -16.67 17.31 -4.19
N LYS A 94 -15.77 16.35 -4.44
CA LYS A 94 -16.16 15.08 -5.08
C LYS A 94 -17.02 14.28 -4.11
N THR A 95 -18.04 13.60 -4.63
CA THR A 95 -18.78 12.64 -3.81
C THR A 95 -17.92 11.42 -3.51
N ILE A 96 -18.26 10.68 -2.45
CA ILE A 96 -17.55 9.46 -2.08
C ILE A 96 -17.54 8.46 -3.24
N GLU A 97 -18.67 8.33 -3.94
CA GLU A 97 -18.81 7.45 -5.10
C GLU A 97 -17.88 7.85 -6.25
N GLN A 98 -17.76 9.16 -6.52
CA GLN A 98 -16.87 9.68 -7.56
C GLN A 98 -15.40 9.41 -7.25
N ILE A 99 -15.00 9.56 -5.98
CA ILE A 99 -13.63 9.26 -5.53
C ILE A 99 -13.32 7.77 -5.73
N ILE A 100 -14.23 6.89 -5.32
CA ILE A 100 -14.06 5.43 -5.46
C ILE A 100 -13.99 5.03 -6.94
N GLU A 101 -14.84 5.61 -7.79
CA GLU A 101 -14.83 5.30 -9.22
C GLU A 101 -13.54 5.76 -9.89
N GLU A 102 -13.03 6.94 -9.55
CA GLU A 102 -11.76 7.45 -10.06
C GLU A 102 -10.59 6.57 -9.62
N GLU A 103 -10.55 6.16 -8.35
CA GLU A 103 -9.53 5.25 -7.83
C GLU A 103 -9.55 3.89 -8.55
N ALA A 104 -10.74 3.31 -8.75
CA ALA A 104 -10.90 2.07 -9.48
C ALA A 104 -10.45 2.19 -10.95
N ARG A 105 -10.74 3.33 -11.58
CA ARG A 105 -10.33 3.62 -12.97
C ARG A 105 -8.81 3.75 -13.10
N GLU A 106 -8.18 4.47 -12.19
CA GLU A 106 -6.73 4.62 -12.15
C GLU A 106 -6.03 3.28 -11.88
N ALA A 107 -6.56 2.48 -10.94
CA ALA A 107 -6.05 1.13 -10.68
C ALA A 107 -6.14 0.22 -11.91
N ALA A 108 -7.26 0.24 -12.63
CA ALA A 108 -7.43 -0.51 -13.86
C ALA A 108 -6.44 -0.07 -14.95
N ARG A 109 -6.17 1.24 -15.07
CA ARG A 109 -5.18 1.75 -16.04
C ARG A 109 -3.77 1.26 -15.72
N LEU A 110 -3.35 1.41 -14.46
CA LEU A 110 -2.02 0.96 -14.02
C LEU A 110 -1.83 -0.54 -14.19
N GLN A 111 -2.88 -1.33 -13.92
CA GLN A 111 -2.84 -2.77 -14.14
C GLN A 111 -2.65 -3.11 -15.63
N ALA A 112 -3.40 -2.45 -16.52
CA ALA A 112 -3.26 -2.67 -17.96
C ALA A 112 -1.87 -2.27 -18.49
N GLU A 113 -1.31 -1.17 -18.00
CA GLU A 113 0.07 -0.73 -18.32
C GLU A 113 1.09 -1.78 -17.87
N HIS A 114 1.00 -2.23 -16.62
CA HIS A 114 1.90 -3.24 -16.08
C HIS A 114 1.80 -4.57 -16.84
N GLU A 115 0.59 -5.07 -17.13
CA GLU A 115 0.40 -6.30 -17.90
C GLU A 115 1.00 -6.18 -19.31
N THR A 116 0.85 -5.02 -19.95
CA THR A 116 1.41 -4.74 -21.28
C THR A 116 2.94 -4.74 -21.25
N GLU A 117 3.55 -4.10 -20.25
CA GLU A 117 5.01 -4.08 -20.07
C GLU A 117 5.57 -5.49 -19.81
N GLN A 118 4.91 -6.27 -18.94
CA GLN A 118 5.31 -7.65 -18.67
C GLN A 118 5.23 -8.51 -19.93
N LEU A 119 4.18 -8.35 -20.73
CA LEU A 119 4.04 -9.06 -22.00
C LEU A 119 5.14 -8.65 -22.99
N ARG A 120 5.47 -7.35 -23.09
CA ARG A 120 6.56 -6.87 -23.95
C ARG A 120 7.90 -7.49 -23.57
N LEU A 121 8.25 -7.44 -22.29
CA LEU A 121 9.49 -8.02 -21.77
C LEU A 121 9.58 -9.53 -22.06
N LYS A 122 8.45 -10.25 -21.88
CA LYS A 122 8.38 -11.67 -22.19
C LYS A 122 8.64 -11.94 -23.66
N VAL A 123 7.95 -11.24 -24.57
CA VAL A 123 8.13 -11.38 -26.02
C VAL A 123 9.57 -11.06 -26.45
N GLU A 124 10.17 -10.01 -25.90
CA GLU A 124 11.57 -9.65 -26.17
C GLU A 124 12.55 -10.74 -25.71
N SER A 125 12.35 -11.31 -24.51
CA SER A 125 13.17 -12.41 -24.01
C SER A 125 13.05 -13.69 -24.84
N GLU A 126 11.82 -14.03 -25.27
CA GLU A 126 11.56 -15.18 -26.14
C GLU A 126 12.24 -15.00 -27.51
N LEU A 127 12.15 -13.80 -28.09
CA LEU A 127 12.82 -13.46 -29.35
C LEU A 127 14.36 -13.54 -29.21
N MET A 128 14.91 -13.02 -28.12
CA MET A 128 16.35 -13.09 -27.85
C MET A 128 16.84 -14.54 -27.72
N ALA A 129 16.10 -15.38 -26.99
CA ALA A 129 16.43 -16.80 -26.86
C ALA A 129 16.38 -17.54 -28.20
N MET A 130 15.40 -17.24 -29.07
CA MET A 130 15.34 -17.79 -30.42
C MET A 130 16.54 -17.37 -31.28
N LEU A 131 16.97 -16.11 -31.19
CA LEU A 131 18.16 -15.62 -31.90
C LEU A 131 19.43 -16.31 -31.41
N GLU A 132 19.60 -16.49 -30.11
CA GLU A 132 20.74 -17.18 -29.53
C GLU A 132 20.79 -18.66 -29.96
N ASN A 133 19.65 -19.35 -29.94
CA ASN A 133 19.55 -20.72 -30.43
C ASN A 133 19.86 -20.82 -31.93
N LYS A 134 19.39 -19.87 -32.74
CA LYS A 134 19.71 -19.79 -34.17
C LYS A 134 21.20 -19.54 -34.41
N ALA A 135 21.84 -18.70 -33.60
CA ALA A 135 23.29 -18.46 -33.67
C ALA A 135 24.10 -19.72 -33.31
N LYS A 136 23.67 -20.50 -32.30
CA LYS A 136 24.30 -21.79 -31.93
C LYS A 136 24.10 -22.87 -33.01
N THR A 137 22.97 -22.85 -33.70
CA THR A 137 22.68 -23.82 -34.79
C THR A 137 23.49 -23.52 -36.06
N GLN A 138 24.04 -22.31 -36.21
CA GLN A 138 24.86 -21.90 -37.37
C GLN A 138 26.37 -22.02 -37.15
N PHE A 139 26.85 -22.46 -35.97
CA PHE A 139 28.27 -22.74 -35.74
C PHE A 139 28.56 -24.25 -35.80
N ASN A 140 28.50 -24.78 -37.00
CA ASN A 140 29.26 -25.97 -37.39
C ASN A 140 29.93 -25.58 -38.72
N PRO A 141 31.20 -25.13 -38.74
CA PRO A 141 31.82 -24.65 -39.96
C PRO A 141 32.13 -25.85 -40.88
N PRO A 142 31.56 -25.96 -42.09
CA PRO A 142 32.18 -26.75 -43.13
C PRO A 142 33.24 -25.84 -43.78
N GLU A 143 34.51 -26.20 -43.66
CA GLU A 143 35.58 -25.55 -44.39
C GLU A 143 35.27 -25.55 -45.89
N THR A 144 34.90 -24.41 -46.45
CA THR A 144 34.88 -24.22 -47.91
C THR A 144 35.30 -22.80 -48.25
N LYS A 145 36.42 -22.73 -48.97
CA LYS A 145 37.06 -21.54 -49.53
C LYS A 145 36.12 -20.92 -50.57
N TYR A 146 35.78 -19.64 -50.48
CA TYR A 146 35.41 -18.85 -51.65
C TYR A 146 35.65 -17.35 -51.45
N SER A 147 36.15 -16.76 -52.52
CA SER A 147 36.73 -15.44 -52.66
C SER A 147 35.71 -14.31 -52.82
N HIS A 148 36.07 -13.14 -52.28
CA HIS A 148 35.96 -11.81 -52.90
C HIS A 148 34.67 -11.45 -53.66
N ALA A 149 33.80 -10.65 -53.01
CA ALA A 149 33.03 -9.56 -53.61
C ALA A 149 32.22 -8.85 -52.52
N THR A 150 32.87 -8.01 -51.71
CA THR A 150 32.17 -6.95 -50.97
C THR A 150 31.82 -5.87 -51.99
N GLU A 151 30.77 -6.11 -52.77
CA GLU A 151 30.16 -5.05 -53.57
C GLU A 151 29.25 -4.22 -52.65
N GLU A 152 29.56 -2.94 -52.64
CA GLU A 152 28.99 -1.88 -51.85
C GLU A 152 27.50 -1.71 -52.18
N ILE A 153 26.62 -1.91 -51.18
CA ILE A 153 25.23 -1.46 -51.26
C ILE A 153 25.22 0.05 -50.96
N TYR A 154 25.80 0.84 -51.86
CA TYR A 154 25.68 2.29 -51.85
C TYR A 154 24.74 2.71 -52.97
N CYS A 155 23.46 2.93 -52.64
CA CYS A 155 22.55 3.59 -53.58
C CYS A 155 22.95 5.07 -53.67
N SER A 156 23.54 5.47 -54.80
CA SER A 156 23.91 6.87 -55.05
C SER A 156 22.65 7.73 -55.19
N VAL A 157 22.76 9.00 -54.77
CA VAL A 157 21.64 9.94 -54.62
C VAL A 157 20.87 10.17 -55.92
N GLU A 158 21.49 9.90 -57.07
CA GLU A 158 20.86 9.97 -58.40
C GLU A 158 19.69 8.97 -58.58
N ASP A 159 19.71 7.80 -57.92
CA ASP A 159 18.71 6.73 -58.09
C ASP A 159 17.37 7.02 -57.38
N LEU A 160 17.37 7.92 -56.39
CA LEU A 160 16.15 8.36 -55.70
C LEU A 160 15.39 9.43 -56.49
N ASN A 161 16.08 10.22 -57.31
CA ASN A 161 15.47 11.34 -58.03
C ASN A 161 14.67 10.87 -59.26
N THR A 162 15.04 9.74 -59.88
CA THR A 162 14.34 9.17 -61.04
C THR A 162 12.95 8.63 -60.69
N ARG A 163 12.73 8.18 -59.44
CA ARG A 163 11.42 7.68 -58.98
C ARG A 163 10.41 8.80 -58.72
N ASN A 164 10.87 9.99 -58.34
CA ASN A 164 10.02 11.13 -58.00
C ASN A 164 9.58 11.97 -59.21
N ALA A 165 10.12 11.71 -60.41
CA ALA A 165 9.80 12.44 -61.64
C ALA A 165 8.57 11.91 -62.40
N ARG A 166 7.91 10.83 -61.95
CA ARG A 166 6.66 10.33 -62.54
C ARG A 166 5.46 10.80 -61.69
N LYS A 167 4.74 11.84 -62.12
CA LYS A 167 3.40 12.22 -61.62
C LYS A 167 2.32 11.92 -62.71
N PRO A 168 1.01 11.93 -62.43
CA PRO A 168 0.18 10.75 -62.10
C PRO A 168 -1.00 10.53 -63.08
N CYS A 169 -1.64 9.34 -63.12
CA CYS A 169 -3.03 9.19 -63.60
C CYS A 169 -3.76 7.90 -63.13
N VAL A 170 -4.79 8.07 -62.28
CA VAL A 170 -6.19 7.56 -62.31
C VAL A 170 -6.45 6.19 -62.97
N ALA A 171 -7.21 5.21 -62.48
CA ALA A 171 -8.05 4.97 -61.29
C ALA A 171 -8.31 3.46 -61.14
N THR A 172 -8.61 2.96 -59.93
CA THR A 172 -9.43 1.75 -59.74
C THR A 172 -10.30 1.94 -58.50
N GLN A 173 -11.60 1.66 -58.67
CA GLN A 173 -12.71 1.85 -57.73
C GLN A 173 -12.61 0.93 -56.47
N PRO A 174 -13.36 1.23 -55.39
CA PRO A 174 -13.25 0.56 -54.09
C PRO A 174 -14.12 -0.69 -54.00
N ILE A 175 -13.66 -1.73 -53.29
CA ILE A 175 -14.49 -2.90 -52.94
C ILE A 175 -14.47 -3.11 -51.41
N ARG A 176 -15.68 -3.25 -50.87
CA ARG A 176 -16.13 -3.32 -49.47
C ARG A 176 -15.70 -4.57 -48.69
N GLY A 177 -15.66 -4.42 -47.36
CA GLY A 177 -16.04 -5.42 -46.33
C GLY A 177 -14.90 -6.34 -45.89
N ALA A 178 -14.71 -6.70 -44.61
CA ALA A 178 -15.54 -6.59 -43.43
C ALA A 178 -14.63 -6.58 -42.18
N LEU A 179 -14.84 -5.62 -41.27
CA LEU A 179 -14.39 -5.76 -39.89
C LEU A 179 -15.39 -6.67 -39.19
N LYS A 180 -14.98 -7.90 -38.85
CA LYS A 180 -15.75 -8.75 -37.94
C LYS A 180 -15.48 -8.29 -36.51
N GLU A 181 -16.53 -7.80 -35.87
CA GLU A 181 -16.60 -7.63 -34.42
C GLU A 181 -16.36 -8.97 -33.71
N LEU A 182 -15.59 -8.94 -32.63
CA LEU A 182 -15.51 -10.03 -31.67
C LEU A 182 -16.44 -9.72 -30.50
N SER A 183 -17.59 -10.39 -30.51
CA SER A 183 -18.59 -10.40 -29.44
C SER A 183 -18.06 -11.13 -28.20
N PHE A 184 -17.99 -10.44 -27.06
CA PHE A 184 -17.82 -11.05 -25.75
C PHE A 184 -19.17 -11.58 -25.24
N ASN A 185 -19.34 -12.90 -25.23
CA ASN A 185 -20.52 -13.55 -24.66
C ASN A 185 -20.50 -13.43 -23.13
N LYS A 186 -21.46 -12.67 -22.60
CA LYS A 186 -21.89 -12.69 -21.20
C LYS A 186 -23.02 -13.71 -21.08
N VAL A 187 -22.81 -14.78 -20.30
CA VAL A 187 -23.89 -15.68 -19.88
C VAL A 187 -24.20 -15.36 -18.43
N PHE A 188 -25.32 -14.67 -18.23
CA PHE A 188 -26.04 -14.62 -16.96
C PHE A 188 -27.27 -15.49 -17.16
N SER A 189 -27.40 -16.58 -16.39
CA SER A 189 -28.66 -17.30 -16.23
C SER A 189 -29.22 -16.95 -14.87
N LEU A 190 -30.54 -16.77 -14.87
CA LEU A 190 -31.46 -16.44 -13.77
C LEU A 190 -31.20 -17.16 -12.46
#